data_AF-A0A373VQZ9-F1
#
_entry.id   AF-A0A373VQZ9-F1
#
_cell.length_a   1.000
_cell.length_b   1.000
_cell.length_c   1.000
_cell.angle_alpha   90.00
_cell.angle_beta   90.00
_cell.angle_gamma   90.00
#
_symmetry.space_group_name_H-M   'P 1'
#
loop_
_entity.id
_entity.type
_entity.pdbx_description
1 polymer ?
#
loop_
_entity_poly.entity_id
_entity_poly.type
_entity_poly.pdbx_seq_one_letter_code
_entity_poly.pdbx_strand_id
1 'polypeptide(L)' 'METFQVLHIEEPDFGCEGWPDGFEIKDKVLLKSNLTGEEKIIHEKDARLYELDINEGDEVFLIEGELRKLR' A
#
# COMPACT_ATOMS: atom_id res chain seq x y z
N MET A 1 3.62 -5.77 17.77
CA MET A 1 3.97 -5.04 16.54
C MET A 1 2.84 -4.08 16.28
N GLU A 2 3.16 -2.85 15.90
CA GLU A 2 2.14 -1.86 15.55
C GLU A 2 1.41 -2.31 14.26
N THR A 3 0.08 -2.22 14.28
CA THR A 3 -0.76 -2.44 13.11
C THR A 3 -1.24 -1.10 12.57
N PHE A 4 -1.58 -1.10 11.28
CA PHE A 4 -2.06 0.06 10.57
C PHE A 4 -3.36 -0.30 9.87
N GLN A 5 -4.32 0.62 9.87
CA GLN A 5 -5.47 0.56 8.99
C GLN A 5 -5.12 1.20 7.65
N VAL A 6 -5.42 0.52 6.54
CA VAL A 6 -5.35 1.10 5.19
C VAL A 6 -6.53 2.04 5.01
N LEU A 7 -6.26 3.33 4.89
CA LEU A 7 -7.31 4.35 4.74
C LEU A 7 -7.64 4.64 3.28
N HIS A 8 -6.61 4.71 2.43
CA HIS A 8 -6.77 5.04 1.02
C HIS A 8 -5.62 4.46 0.18
N ILE A 9 -5.93 3.99 -1.02
CA ILE A 9 -4.94 3.57 -2.03
C ILE A 9 -5.18 4.44 -3.27
N GLU A 10 -4.16 5.23 -3.63
CA GLU A 10 -4.16 6.08 -4.82
C GLU A 10 -3.28 5.42 -5.88
N GLU A 11 -3.93 4.79 -6.86
CA GLU A 11 -3.30 4.29 -8.09
C GLU A 11 -2.88 5.50 -8.96
N PRO A 12 -1.66 5.52 -9.51
CA PRO A 12 -1.24 6.63 -10.36
C PRO A 12 -2.01 6.66 -11.68
N ASP A 13 -2.35 7.86 -12.16
CA ASP A 13 -2.96 8.02 -13.48
C ASP A 13 -1.89 7.87 -14.57
N PHE A 14 -2.01 6.81 -15.35
CA PHE A 14 -0.93 6.30 -16.18
C PHE A 14 -1.14 6.52 -17.69
N GLY A 15 -2.29 7.08 -18.10
CA GLY A 15 -2.61 7.27 -19.52
C GLY A 15 -2.61 5.95 -20.33
N CYS A 16 -2.64 6.06 -21.66
CA CYS A 16 -2.71 4.90 -22.56
C CYS A 16 -1.37 4.52 -23.21
N GLU A 17 -0.28 5.23 -22.89
CA GLU A 17 1.04 4.89 -23.44
C GLU A 17 1.58 3.66 -22.70
N GLY A 18 1.95 2.62 -23.47
CA GLY A 18 2.51 1.39 -22.90
C GLY A 18 3.80 1.67 -22.13
N TRP A 19 3.95 1.01 -21.00
CA TRP A 19 5.12 1.17 -20.13
C TRP A 19 6.35 0.49 -20.72
N PRO A 20 7.56 1.01 -20.44
CA PRO A 20 8.78 0.24 -20.65
C PRO A 20 8.71 -1.10 -19.91
N ASP A 21 9.22 -2.16 -20.54
CA ASP A 21 9.39 -3.45 -19.87
C ASP A 21 10.18 -3.29 -18.55
N GLY A 22 9.62 -3.85 -17.47
CA GLY A 22 10.23 -3.78 -16.14
C GLY A 22 9.97 -2.49 -15.36
N PHE A 23 9.08 -1.61 -15.84
CA PHE A 23 8.62 -0.48 -15.03
C PHE A 23 7.81 -0.97 -13.82
N GLU A 24 8.21 -0.55 -12.62
CA GLU A 24 7.56 -0.94 -11.37
C GLU A 24 6.55 0.14 -10.95
N ILE A 25 5.27 -0.17 -11.14
CA ILE A 25 4.16 0.66 -10.70
C ILE A 25 4.08 0.62 -9.17
N LYS A 26 3.95 1.80 -8.56
CA LYS A 26 3.78 1.96 -7.12
C LYS A 26 2.58 2.85 -6.82
N ASP A 27 1.73 2.36 -5.93
CA ASP A 27 0.58 3.09 -5.45
C ASP A 27 0.95 3.82 -4.17
N LYS A 28 0.28 4.95 -3.95
CA LYS A 28 0.42 5.71 -2.72
C LYS A 28 -0.62 5.22 -1.73
N VAL A 29 -0.15 4.68 -0.60
CA VAL A 29 -1.02 4.11 0.42
C VAL A 29 -1.01 5.00 1.65
N LEU A 30 -2.19 5.50 2.03
CA LEU A 30 -2.41 6.20 3.28
C LEU A 30 -2.76 5.19 4.37
N LEU A 31 -1.95 5.18 5.42
CA LEU A 31 -2.08 4.32 6.58
C LEU A 31 -2.39 5.15 7.82
N LYS A 32 -3.12 4.56 8.77
CA LYS A 32 -3.29 5.10 10.11
C LYS A 32 -2.81 4.10 11.15
N SER A 33 -1.92 4.54 12.04
CA SER A 33 -1.47 3.72 13.17
C SER A 33 -2.66 3.41 14.09
N ASN A 34 -2.86 2.13 14.40
CA ASN A 34 -3.84 1.71 15.39
C ASN A 34 -3.37 1.93 16.83
N LEU A 35 -2.08 2.23 17.03
CA LEU A 35 -1.50 2.52 18.35
C LEU A 35 -1.51 4.01 18.68
N THR A 36 -1.02 4.86 17.76
CA THR A 36 -0.87 6.31 18.00
C THR A 36 -1.96 7.14 17.34
N GLY A 37 -2.66 6.59 16.35
CA GLY A 37 -3.62 7.31 15.52
C GLY A 37 -2.99 8.19 14.45
N GLU A 38 -1.65 8.23 14.36
CA GLU A 38 -0.93 9.03 13.38
C GLU A 38 -1.08 8.45 11.96
N GLU A 39 -1.12 9.34 10.99
CA GLU A 39 -1.21 8.99 9.57
C GLU A 39 0.18 8.93 8.94
N LYS A 40 0.37 7.97 8.04
CA LYS A 40 1.61 7.77 7.28
C LYS A 40 1.28 7.46 5.83
N ILE A 41 2.07 8.02 4.93
CA ILE A 41 2.02 7.70 3.51
C ILE A 41 3.22 6.82 3.17
N ILE A 42 2.97 5.72 2.45
CA ILE A 42 4.01 4.89 1.85
C ILE A 42 3.75 4.70 0.36
N HIS A 43 4.77 4.23 -0.36
CA HIS A 43 4.64 3.81 -1.75
C HIS A 43 4.92 2.31 -1.83
N GLU A 44 3.88 1.52 -2.09
CA GLU A 44 3.95 0.06 -2.20
C GLU A 44 3.77 -0.35 -3.66
N LYS A 45 4.36 -1.48 -4.06
CA LYS A 45 4.19 -1.97 -5.42
C LYS A 45 2.75 -2.41 -5.62
N ASP A 46 2.13 -1.94 -6.69
CA ASP A 46 0.77 -2.31 -7.08
C ASP A 46 0.59 -3.84 -7.12
N ALA A 47 1.47 -4.53 -7.85
CA ALA A 47 1.46 -5.99 -7.94
C ALA A 47 1.51 -6.70 -6.58
N ARG A 48 2.14 -6.10 -5.57
CA ARG A 48 2.22 -6.67 -4.22
C ARG A 48 0.97 -6.43 -3.40
N LEU A 49 0.33 -5.26 -3.55
CA LEU A 49 -0.99 -5.02 -2.94
C LEU A 49 -1.98 -6.05 -3.45
N TYR A 50 -1.98 -6.34 -4.77
CA TYR A 50 -2.78 -7.41 -5.36
C TYR A 50 -2.38 -8.82 -4.88
N GLU A 51 -1.09 -9.16 -4.85
CA GLU A 51 -0.62 -10.49 -4.40
C GLU A 51 -1.03 -10.79 -2.95
N LEU A 52 -0.98 -9.77 -2.09
CA LEU A 52 -1.33 -9.89 -0.66
C LEU A 52 -2.80 -9.61 -0.38
N ASP A 53 -3.60 -9.33 -1.41
CA ASP A 53 -5.02 -8.96 -1.32
C ASP A 53 -5.26 -7.77 -0.36
N ILE A 54 -4.37 -6.78 -0.34
CA ILE A 54 -4.50 -5.62 0.56
C ILE A 54 -5.43 -4.59 -0.08
N ASN A 55 -6.53 -4.31 0.60
CA ASN A 55 -7.55 -3.35 0.16
C ASN A 55 -7.74 -2.22 1.19
N GLU A 56 -8.41 -1.15 0.78
CA GLU A 56 -8.87 -0.11 1.70
C GLU A 56 -9.75 -0.71 2.80
N GLY A 57 -9.48 -0.33 4.05
CA GLY A 57 -10.13 -0.87 5.24
C GLY A 57 -9.42 -2.06 5.88
N ASP A 58 -8.46 -2.70 5.20
CA ASP A 58 -7.69 -3.82 5.78
C ASP A 58 -6.76 -3.34 6.91
N GLU A 59 -6.49 -4.25 7.85
CA GLU A 59 -5.44 -4.09 8.85
C GLU A 59 -4.16 -4.80 8.40
N VAL A 60 -3.03 -4.10 8.48
CA VAL A 60 -1.73 -4.55 7.99
C VAL A 60 -0.62 -4.31 9.01
N PHE A 61 0.46 -5.08 8.90
CA PHE A 61 1.75 -4.74 9.50
C PHE A 61 2.61 -3.98 8.50
N LEU A 62 3.39 -3.01 9.01
CA LEU A 62 4.48 -2.39 8.28
C LEU A 62 5.80 -2.90 8.85
N ILE A 63 6.53 -3.72 8.07
CA ILE A 63 7.79 -4.35 8.50
C ILE A 63 8.87 -3.93 7.51
N GLU A 64 9.91 -3.23 7.99
CA GLU A 64 11.02 -2.75 7.16
C GLU A 64 10.58 -1.92 5.93
N GLY A 65 9.43 -1.24 6.03
CA GLY A 65 8.85 -0.45 4.95
C GLY A 65 7.92 -1.22 4.01
N GLU A 66 7.69 -2.52 4.25
CA GLU A 66 6.84 -3.38 3.43
C GLU A 66 5.53 -3.73 4.15
N LEU A 67 4.42 -3.75 3.40
CA LEU A 67 3.12 -4.17 3.93
C LEU A 67 2.97 -5.68 4.01
N ARG A 68 2.29 -6.15 5.07
CA ARG A 68 1.88 -7.55 5.27
C ARG A 68 0.45 -7.61 5.77
N LYS A 69 -0.41 -8.39 5.12
CA LYS A 69 -1.81 -8.60 5.53
C LYS A 69 -1.90 -9.42 6.83
N LEU A 70 -2.79 -9.01 7.74
CA LEU A 70 -3.20 -9.85 8.86
C LEU A 70 -4.07 -11.01 8.30
N ARG A 71 -3.68 -12.26 8.55
CA ARG A 71 -4.38 -13.46 8.05
C ARG A 71 -5.86 -13.51 8.44
#